data_AF-A0A645EWD4-F1
#
_entry.id   AF-A0A645EWD4-F1
#
_cell.length_a   1.000
_cell.length_b   1.000
_cell.length_c   1.000
_cell.angle_alpha   90.00
_cell.angle_beta   90.00
_cell.angle_gamma   90.00
#
_symmetry.space_group_name_H-M   'P 1'
#
loop_
_entity.id
_entity.type
_entity.pdbx_description
1 polymer ?
#
loop_
_entity_poly.entity_id
_entity_poly.type
_entity_poly.pdbx_seq_one_letter_code
_entity_poly.pdbx_strand_id
1 'polypeptide(L)'
;MEQNFKGFFNCTSQEELFEFKEELLKNNEKECQELLARSQRFVSGEYLFDNAWDMERTHEPVFWQVADIEWSTSPNGDLEWLYMLHRHRFLVDVGLDYLLTEKPDYQEYL
;
A
#
# COMPACT_ATOMS: atom_id res chain seq x y z
N MET A 1 5.97 -10.56 32.78
CA MET A 1 6.94 -10.57 31.67
C MET A 1 6.68 -9.32 30.88
N GLU A 2 7.60 -8.38 30.88
CA GLU A 2 7.53 -7.22 29.98
C GLU A 2 7.63 -7.75 28.55
N GLN A 3 6.52 -7.74 27.81
CA GLN A 3 6.60 -7.88 26.36
C GLN A 3 7.24 -6.60 25.84
N ASN A 4 8.54 -6.65 25.55
CA ASN A 4 9.19 -5.63 24.75
C ASN A 4 8.58 -5.68 23.35
N PHE A 5 7.65 -4.76 23.07
CA PHE A 5 7.10 -4.59 21.74
C PHE A 5 8.24 -4.37 20.74
N LYS A 6 8.42 -5.31 19.80
CA LYS A 6 9.34 -5.18 18.68
C LYS A 6 8.55 -4.72 17.46
N GLY A 7 8.57 -3.41 17.20
CA GLY A 7 8.06 -2.88 15.94
C GLY A 7 9.00 -3.21 14.78
N PHE A 8 8.50 -3.07 13.55
CA PHE A 8 9.24 -3.33 12.30
C PHE A 8 10.69 -2.81 12.29
N PHE A 9 10.92 -1.56 12.71
CA PHE A 9 12.25 -0.93 12.73
C PHE A 9 13.24 -1.55 13.73
N ASN A 10 12.74 -2.36 14.67
CA ASN A 10 13.55 -3.03 15.69
C ASN A 10 13.81 -4.51 15.35
N CYS A 11 13.26 -5.02 14.25
CA CYS A 11 13.59 -6.35 13.74
C CYS A 11 15.01 -6.32 13.15
N THR A 12 15.91 -7.11 13.71
CA THR A 12 17.32 -7.25 13.32
C THR A 12 17.64 -8.60 12.71
N SER A 13 16.72 -9.57 12.79
CA SER A 13 16.82 -10.89 12.17
C SER A 13 15.58 -11.24 11.34
N GLN A 14 15.70 -12.24 10.47
CA GLN A 14 14.57 -12.78 9.69
C GLN A 14 13.52 -13.45 10.58
N GLU A 15 13.93 -14.07 11.67
CA GLU A 15 13.03 -14.68 12.66
C GLU A 15 12.19 -13.61 13.36
N GLU A 16 12.81 -12.51 13.81
CA GLU A 16 12.10 -11.38 14.42
C GLU A 16 11.14 -10.71 13.44
N LEU A 17 11.52 -10.64 12.16
CA LEU A 17 10.64 -10.10 11.13
C LEU A 17 9.45 -11.02 10.87
N PHE A 18 9.67 -12.34 10.83
CA PHE A 18 8.60 -13.32 10.67
C PHE A 18 7.59 -13.26 11.83
N GLU A 19 8.08 -13.24 13.08
CA GLU A 19 7.23 -13.09 14.26
C GLU A 19 6.41 -11.80 14.22
N PHE A 20 7.03 -10.69 13.83
CA PHE A 20 6.33 -9.41 13.65
C PHE A 20 5.22 -9.48 12.60
N LYS A 21 5.47 -10.09 11.43
CA LYS A 21 4.47 -10.26 10.37
C LYS A 21 3.28 -11.08 10.88
N GLU A 22 3.54 -12.20 11.57
CA GLU A 22 2.51 -13.06 12.15
C GLU A 22 1.66 -12.33 13.20
N GLU A 23 2.29 -11.59 14.11
CA GLU A 23 1.57 -10.79 15.11
C GLU A 23 0.73 -9.69 14.49
N LEU A 24 1.27 -9.00 13.46
CA LEU A 24 0.55 -7.95 12.75
C LEU A 24 -0.71 -8.50 12.06
N LEU A 25 -0.57 -9.60 11.29
CA LEU A 25 -1.69 -10.23 10.60
C LEU A 25 -2.75 -10.74 11.58
N LYS A 26 -2.33 -11.29 12.72
CA LYS A 26 -3.23 -11.81 13.74
C LYS A 26 -4.00 -10.71 14.49
N ASN A 27 -3.33 -9.62 14.84
CA ASN A 27 -3.91 -8.56 15.67
C ASN A 27 -4.65 -7.50 14.85
N ASN A 28 -4.35 -7.37 13.55
CA ASN A 28 -4.91 -6.38 12.64
C ASN A 28 -5.44 -7.01 11.35
N GLU A 29 -6.08 -8.17 11.46
CA GLU A 29 -6.54 -8.97 10.30
C GLU A 29 -7.33 -8.12 9.30
N LYS A 30 -8.29 -7.33 9.78
CA LYS A 30 -9.14 -6.50 8.91
C LYS A 30 -8.33 -5.43 8.19
N GLU A 31 -7.52 -4.66 8.92
CA GLU A 31 -6.71 -3.58 8.34
C GLU A 31 -5.68 -4.14 7.34
N CYS A 32 -5.09 -5.31 7.65
CA CYS A 32 -4.22 -6.02 6.74
C CYS A 32 -4.97 -6.44 5.47
N GLN A 33 -6.14 -7.07 5.57
CA GLN A 33 -6.94 -7.45 4.40
C GLN A 33 -7.29 -6.23 3.52
N GLU A 34 -7.69 -5.11 4.13
CA GLU A 34 -7.97 -3.88 3.39
C GLU A 34 -6.72 -3.33 2.70
N LEU A 35 -5.55 -3.36 3.36
CA LEU A 35 -4.27 -2.96 2.77
C LEU A 35 -3.89 -3.85 1.59
N LEU A 36 -3.95 -5.17 1.75
CA LEU A 36 -3.63 -6.14 0.69
C LEU A 36 -4.56 -5.95 -0.52
N ALA A 37 -5.85 -5.73 -0.27
CA ALA A 37 -6.83 -5.48 -1.33
C ALA A 37 -6.52 -4.16 -2.08
N ARG A 38 -6.27 -3.06 -1.37
CA ARG A 38 -5.90 -1.78 -2.02
C ARG A 38 -4.61 -1.93 -2.82
N SER A 39 -3.59 -2.56 -2.24
CA SER A 39 -2.32 -2.79 -2.89
C SER A 39 -2.46 -3.61 -4.16
N GLN A 40 -3.25 -4.70 -4.12
CA GLN A 40 -3.52 -5.52 -5.28
C GLN A 40 -4.19 -4.74 -6.41
N ARG A 41 -5.13 -3.83 -6.09
CA ARG A 41 -5.74 -2.94 -7.11
C ARG A 41 -4.68 -2.09 -7.80
N PHE A 42 -3.80 -1.43 -7.03
CA PHE A 42 -2.75 -0.59 -7.60
C PHE A 42 -1.78 -1.37 -8.50
N VAL A 43 -1.36 -2.57 -8.09
CA VAL A 43 -0.48 -3.44 -8.90
C VAL A 43 -1.20 -3.97 -10.14
N SER A 44 -2.52 -4.15 -10.09
CA SER A 44 -3.32 -4.49 -11.27
C SER A 44 -3.62 -3.29 -12.20
N GLY A 45 -3.12 -2.11 -11.85
CA GLY A 45 -3.28 -0.88 -12.61
C GLY A 45 -4.57 -0.11 -12.32
N GLU A 46 -5.36 -0.51 -11.31
CA GLU A 46 -6.57 0.20 -10.88
C GLU A 46 -6.22 1.22 -9.79
N TYR A 47 -6.12 2.49 -10.18
CA TYR A 47 -5.85 3.62 -9.30
C TYR A 47 -7.15 4.25 -8.79
N LEU A 48 -7.54 3.82 -7.59
CA LEU A 48 -8.63 4.40 -6.81
C LEU A 48 -8.11 4.74 -5.42
N PHE A 49 -8.08 6.04 -5.11
CA PHE A 49 -7.65 6.57 -3.81
C PHE A 49 -8.88 6.74 -2.91
N ASP A 50 -9.27 5.67 -2.22
CA ASP A 50 -10.49 5.58 -1.40
C ASP A 50 -10.18 5.27 0.08
N ASN A 51 -8.92 5.40 0.50
CA ASN A 51 -8.54 5.09 1.88
C ASN A 51 -9.28 6.01 2.85
N ALA A 52 -9.65 5.47 4.01
CA ALA A 52 -10.36 6.22 5.04
C ALA A 52 -9.64 7.51 5.46
N TRP A 53 -8.30 7.51 5.37
CA TRP A 53 -7.39 8.58 5.76
C TRP A 53 -6.84 9.40 4.59
N ASP A 54 -7.30 9.15 3.36
CA ASP A 54 -6.97 10.02 2.23
C ASP A 54 -7.58 11.41 2.48
N MET A 55 -6.85 12.46 2.11
CA MET A 55 -7.28 13.85 2.35
C MET A 55 -8.63 14.13 1.67
N GLU A 56 -8.77 13.65 0.44
CA GLU A 56 -10.02 13.60 -0.30
C GLU A 56 -10.06 12.28 -1.05
N ARG A 57 -11.16 11.55 -0.92
CA ARG A 57 -11.34 10.27 -1.59
C ARG A 57 -11.77 10.52 -3.01
N THR A 58 -11.10 9.86 -3.94
CA THR A 58 -11.58 9.73 -5.32
C THR A 58 -12.70 8.70 -5.38
N HIS A 59 -13.61 8.86 -6.33
CA HIS A 59 -14.78 7.98 -6.47
C HIS A 59 -14.75 7.11 -7.73
N GLU A 60 -14.01 7.56 -8.75
CA GLU A 60 -13.89 6.87 -10.03
C GLU A 60 -12.49 6.29 -10.19
N PRO A 61 -12.35 4.99 -10.51
CA PRO A 61 -11.06 4.38 -10.74
C PRO A 61 -10.46 4.86 -12.07
N VAL A 62 -9.13 4.99 -12.08
CA VAL A 62 -8.33 5.24 -13.28
C VAL A 62 -7.50 4.00 -13.56
N PHE A 63 -7.42 3.57 -14.82
CA PHE A 63 -6.67 2.39 -15.21
C PHE A 63 -5.38 2.75 -15.93
N TRP A 64 -4.24 2.40 -15.33
CA TRP A 64 -2.90 2.62 -15.88
C TRP A 64 -1.94 1.49 -15.54
N GLN A 65 -1.00 1.18 -16.43
CA GLN A 65 0.20 0.47 -16.01
C GLN A 65 1.16 1.47 -15.38
N VAL A 66 1.98 1.03 -14.42
CA VAL A 66 2.92 1.92 -13.72
C VAL A 66 3.88 2.65 -14.67
N ALA A 67 4.28 1.98 -15.75
CA ALA A 67 5.13 2.55 -16.80
C ALA A 67 4.46 3.66 -17.63
N ASP A 68 3.12 3.72 -17.64
CA ASP A 68 2.32 4.61 -18.48
C ASP A 68 1.67 5.76 -17.66
N ILE A 69 2.03 5.91 -16.39
CA ILE A 69 1.44 6.96 -15.53
C ILE A 69 1.84 8.35 -16.04
N GLU A 70 0.84 9.15 -16.40
CA GLU A 70 0.99 10.55 -16.74
C GLU A 70 0.95 11.43 -15.48
N TRP A 71 2.13 11.68 -14.89
CA TRP A 71 2.27 12.37 -13.61
C TRP A 71 1.77 13.82 -13.58
N SER A 72 1.66 14.49 -14.73
CA SER A 72 1.29 15.91 -14.81
C SER A 72 -0.14 16.15 -15.26
N THR A 73 -0.87 15.10 -15.64
CA THR A 73 -2.19 15.24 -16.27
C THR A 73 -3.21 14.41 -15.55
N SER A 74 -4.30 15.04 -15.14
CA SER A 74 -5.44 14.31 -14.59
C SER A 74 -6.21 13.61 -15.72
N PRO A 75 -6.41 12.29 -15.65
CA PRO A 75 -7.09 11.50 -16.69
C PRO A 75 -8.61 11.77 -16.75
N ASN A 76 -9.20 12.19 -15.63
CA ASN A 76 -10.62 12.52 -15.51
C ASN A 76 -10.87 14.04 -15.38
N GLY A 77 -9.81 14.85 -15.45
CA GLY A 77 -9.88 16.30 -15.26
C GLY A 77 -10.03 16.75 -13.80
N ASP A 78 -10.00 15.83 -12.84
CA ASP A 78 -10.05 16.11 -11.41
C ASP A 78 -8.64 16.39 -10.84
N LEU A 79 -8.46 17.56 -10.25
CA LEU A 79 -7.19 17.95 -9.62
C LEU A 79 -6.94 17.20 -8.31
N GLU A 80 -7.99 16.78 -7.59
CA GLU A 80 -7.82 16.02 -6.35
C GLU A 80 -7.19 14.66 -6.62
N TRP A 81 -7.55 14.01 -7.74
CA TRP A 81 -6.88 12.80 -8.20
C TRP A 81 -5.37 13.02 -8.37
N LEU A 82 -4.98 14.14 -8.98
CA LEU A 82 -3.57 14.50 -9.19
C LEU A 82 -2.86 14.74 -7.85
N TYR A 83 -3.51 15.40 -6.88
CA TYR A 83 -2.95 15.61 -5.55
C TYR A 83 -2.79 14.30 -4.78
N MET A 84 -3.72 13.37 -4.92
CA MET A 84 -3.62 12.03 -4.33
C MET A 84 -2.49 11.21 -4.97
N LEU A 85 -2.34 11.24 -6.29
CA LEU A 85 -1.22 10.61 -6.98
C LEU A 85 0.13 11.09 -6.42
N HIS A 86 0.34 12.41 -6.34
CA HIS A 86 1.61 13.01 -5.92
C HIS A 86 1.98 12.78 -4.44
N ARG A 87 1.06 12.29 -3.61
CA ARG A 87 1.39 11.87 -2.25
C ARG A 87 2.09 10.52 -2.20
N HIS A 88 2.06 9.77 -3.30
CA HIS A 88 2.66 8.44 -3.43
C HIS A 88 2.23 7.47 -2.31
N ARG A 89 1.06 7.70 -1.68
CA ARG A 89 0.59 6.88 -0.56
C ARG A 89 0.36 5.43 -0.97
N PHE A 90 -0.07 5.23 -2.23
CA PHE A 90 -0.22 3.90 -2.81
C PHE A 90 1.08 3.08 -2.78
N LEU A 91 2.25 3.70 -2.94
CA LEU A 91 3.54 3.00 -2.83
C LEU A 91 3.80 2.46 -1.42
N VAL A 92 3.25 3.11 -0.39
CA VAL A 92 3.35 2.59 0.98
C VAL A 92 2.51 1.33 1.16
N ASP A 93 1.30 1.31 0.59
CA ASP A 93 0.45 0.12 0.61
C ASP A 93 1.13 -1.04 -0.18
N VAL A 94 1.74 -0.75 -1.33
CA VAL A 94 2.52 -1.72 -2.13
C VAL A 94 3.74 -2.25 -1.40
N GLY A 95 4.55 -1.39 -0.78
CA GLY A 95 5.71 -1.81 -0.01
C GLY A 95 5.37 -2.65 1.21
N LEU A 96 4.25 -2.34 1.88
CA LEU A 96 3.78 -3.13 3.03
C LEU A 96 3.21 -4.49 2.61
N ASP A 97 2.47 -4.58 1.50
CA ASP A 97 2.02 -5.88 0.98
C ASP A 97 3.22 -6.72 0.51
N TYR A 98 4.19 -6.13 -0.22
CA TYR A 98 5.41 -6.84 -0.57
C TYR A 98 6.17 -7.35 0.66
N LEU A 99 6.27 -6.53 1.71
CA LEU A 99 6.84 -6.98 2.98
C LEU A 99 6.09 -8.19 3.53
N LEU A 100 4.76 -8.21 3.48
CA LEU A 100 3.94 -9.28 4.06
C LEU A 100 3.92 -10.56 3.21
N THR A 101 3.89 -10.42 1.88
CA THR A 101 3.57 -11.53 0.97
C THR A 101 4.73 -11.96 0.08
N GLU A 102 5.76 -11.12 -0.07
CA GLU A 102 6.95 -11.37 -0.91
C GLU A 102 6.60 -11.69 -2.38
N LYS A 103 5.45 -11.23 -2.86
CA LYS A 103 4.99 -11.43 -4.24
C LYS A 103 5.88 -10.68 -5.25
N PRO A 104 6.41 -11.36 -6.28
CA PRO A 104 7.34 -10.74 -7.24
C PRO A 104 6.77 -9.54 -8.00
N ASP A 105 5.47 -9.56 -8.35
CA ASP A 105 4.83 -8.53 -9.18
C ASP A 105 4.91 -7.12 -8.55
N TYR A 106 5.13 -7.04 -7.24
CA TYR A 106 5.20 -5.81 -6.49
C TYR A 106 6.58 -5.13 -6.62
N GLN A 107 7.60 -5.88 -7.05
CA GLN A 107 8.97 -5.35 -7.23
C GLN A 107 9.06 -4.31 -8.34
N GLU A 108 8.14 -4.28 -9.30
CA GLU A 108 8.11 -3.24 -10.34
C GLU A 108 7.86 -1.84 -9.75
N TYR A 109 7.30 -1.78 -8.53
CA TYR A 109 6.94 -0.54 -7.83
C TYR A 109 7.95 -0.12 -6.74
N LEU A 110 8.99 -0.92 -6.48
CA LEU A 110 9.94 -0.75 -5.37
C LEU A 110 11.37 -0.46 -5.85
#